data_AF-S5XWQ8-F1
#
_entry.id   AF-S5XWQ8-F1
#
_cell.length_a   1.000
_cell.length_b   1.000
_cell.length_c   1.000
_cell.angle_alpha   90.00
_cell.angle_beta   90.00
_cell.angle_gamma   90.00
#
_symmetry.space_group_name_H-M   'P 1'
#
loop_
_entity.id
_entity.type
_entity.pdbx_description
1 polymer ?
#
loop_
_entity_poly.entity_id
_entity_poly.type
_entity_poly.pdbx_seq_one_letter_code
_entity_poly.pdbx_strand_id
1 'polypeptide(L)'
;MRHLVLILLLLGLCLFIGSGLVYAISETPLAQSMADQSTIATPPDAMILRETMLSEDAEAGVPLALSELFLKPRGPIFWSFALVAWAAALAYFLHFGGWISRPAPQASDAAARRDWPDEDWIRTDPPERTALGDHIGFAQIDDEASMAARRVSAPHSSEQDVRPLESWSLLIGLAAAAVWPWVFPGHAVVGFLLAALMLATLLGAALARPSGPVPARTSTTLGILAGWAMVMTCAAFATLLERDLGTSGTLSALVALLICAVASANIQLHLGSPFGFSATVIWGLFGIALATMETDATIATAAALAITFVGVALVRVST
;
A
#
# COMPACT_ATOMS: atom_id res chain seq x y z
N MET A 1 7.58 -20.18 16.81
CA MET A 1 7.00 -18.82 16.70
C MET A 1 6.82 -18.34 15.25
N ARG A 2 7.82 -18.47 14.36
CA ARG A 2 7.71 -18.06 12.93
C ARG A 2 6.50 -18.62 12.17
N HIS A 3 6.25 -19.93 12.23
CA HIS A 3 5.07 -20.53 11.59
C HIS A 3 3.75 -19.99 12.11
N LEU A 4 3.68 -19.67 13.41
CA LEU A 4 2.49 -19.08 14.02
C LEU A 4 2.23 -17.66 13.49
N VAL A 5 3.26 -16.82 13.36
CA VAL A 5 3.13 -15.48 12.76
C VAL A 5 2.66 -15.57 11.31
N LEU A 6 3.22 -16.52 10.53
CA LEU A 6 2.80 -16.73 9.14
C LEU A 6 1.34 -17.20 9.05
N ILE A 7 0.92 -18.12 9.92
CA ILE A 7 -0.48 -18.56 10.01
C ILE A 7 -1.40 -17.37 10.36
N LEU A 8 -1.02 -16.54 11.32
CA LEU A 8 -1.80 -15.35 11.70
C LEU A 8 -1.90 -14.33 10.55
N LEU A 9 -0.81 -14.12 9.80
CA LEU A 9 -0.80 -13.22 8.65
C LEU A 9 -1.69 -13.75 7.52
N LEU A 10 -1.61 -15.04 7.21
CA LEU A 10 -2.50 -15.68 6.24
C LEU A 10 -3.96 -15.62 6.69
N LEU A 11 -4.23 -15.84 7.98
CA LEU A 11 -5.57 -15.71 8.53
C LEU A 11 -6.09 -14.27 8.40
N GLY A 12 -5.26 -13.27 8.74
CA GLY A 12 -5.59 -11.86 8.58
C GLY A 12 -5.86 -11.47 7.12
N LEU A 13 -5.07 -12.00 6.18
CA LEU A 13 -5.30 -11.84 4.74
C LEU A 13 -6.62 -12.49 4.30
N CYS A 14 -6.89 -13.72 4.72
CA CYS A 14 -8.14 -14.43 4.40
C CYS A 14 -9.35 -13.68 4.96
N LEU A 15 -9.24 -13.15 6.18
CA LEU A 15 -10.29 -12.31 6.78
C LEU A 15 -10.48 -11.01 6.01
N PHE A 16 -9.40 -10.34 5.58
CA PHE A 16 -9.49 -9.13 4.77
C PHE A 16 -10.17 -9.38 3.41
N ILE A 17 -9.72 -10.40 2.67
CA ILE A 17 -10.31 -10.75 1.36
C ILE A 17 -11.75 -11.23 1.54
N GLY A 18 -12.00 -12.11 2.51
CA GLY A 18 -13.34 -12.64 2.79
C GLY A 18 -14.31 -11.54 3.23
N SER A 19 -13.87 -10.65 4.12
CA SER A 19 -14.64 -9.47 4.56
C SER A 19 -14.98 -8.57 3.38
N GLY A 20 -13.99 -8.22 2.56
CA GLY A 20 -14.21 -7.39 1.36
C GLY A 20 -15.15 -8.04 0.35
N LEU A 21 -15.02 -9.35 0.13
CA LEU A 21 -15.88 -10.10 -0.79
C LEU A 21 -17.31 -10.19 -0.29
N VAL A 22 -17.52 -10.53 0.99
CA VAL A 22 -18.85 -10.61 1.60
C VAL A 22 -19.52 -9.23 1.56
N TYR A 23 -18.78 -8.18 1.92
CA TYR A 23 -19.31 -6.82 1.86
C TYR A 23 -19.71 -6.41 0.43
N ALA A 24 -18.86 -6.72 -0.56
CA ALA A 24 -19.10 -6.41 -1.97
C ALA A 24 -20.34 -7.13 -2.53
N ILE A 25 -20.63 -8.35 -2.06
CA ILE A 25 -21.78 -9.15 -2.51
C ILE A 25 -23.04 -8.82 -1.71
N SER A 26 -22.91 -8.36 -0.46
CA SER A 26 -24.06 -8.05 0.38
C SER A 26 -24.91 -6.93 -0.23
N GLU A 27 -26.14 -7.24 -0.63
CA GLU A 27 -27.12 -6.22 -0.97
C GLU A 27 -27.49 -5.47 0.31
N THR A 28 -27.26 -4.14 0.34
CA THR A 28 -27.72 -3.34 1.48
C THR A 28 -29.22 -3.09 1.30
N PRO A 29 -30.07 -3.49 2.27
CA PRO A 29 -31.52 -3.29 2.19
C PRO A 29 -31.94 -1.81 2.15
N LEU A 30 -31.01 -0.87 2.40
CA LEU A 30 -31.25 0.58 2.34
C LEU A 30 -31.69 1.08 0.94
N ALA A 31 -31.25 0.42 -0.14
CA ALA A 31 -31.70 0.78 -1.49
C ALA A 31 -33.18 0.41 -1.72
N GLN A 32 -33.66 -0.66 -1.08
CA GLN A 32 -35.07 -1.06 -1.15
C GLN A 32 -35.97 -0.10 -0.37
N SER A 33 -35.54 0.41 0.78
CA SER A 33 -36.37 1.35 1.56
C SER A 33 -36.56 2.71 0.89
N MET A 34 -35.58 3.21 0.11
CA MET A 34 -35.74 4.45 -0.65
C MET A 34 -36.59 4.27 -1.91
N ALA A 35 -36.50 3.11 -2.57
CA ALA A 35 -37.40 2.78 -3.69
C ALA A 35 -38.86 2.70 -3.20
N ASP A 36 -39.11 2.07 -2.05
CA ASP A 36 -40.46 2.02 -1.46
C ASP A 36 -40.97 3.41 -1.02
N GLN A 37 -40.10 4.30 -0.52
CA GLN A 37 -40.50 5.65 -0.11
C GLN A 37 -40.90 6.54 -1.30
N SER A 38 -40.33 6.30 -2.49
CA SER A 38 -40.73 6.99 -3.73
C SER A 38 -42.12 6.59 -4.25
N THR A 39 -42.66 5.48 -3.75
CA THR A 39 -43.98 4.94 -4.18
C THR A 39 -45.12 5.41 -3.28
N ILE A 40 -44.85 6.17 -2.22
CA ILE A 40 -45.89 6.83 -1.43
C ILE A 40 -46.50 7.92 -2.32
N ALA A 41 -47.65 7.59 -2.91
CA ALA A 41 -48.39 8.40 -3.88
C ALA A 41 -48.48 9.87 -3.46
N THR A 42 -47.71 10.73 -4.13
CA THR A 42 -47.88 12.18 -4.04
C THR A 42 -49.28 12.52 -4.52
N PRO A 43 -50.11 13.22 -3.72
CA PRO A 43 -51.43 13.64 -4.16
C PRO A 43 -51.31 14.57 -5.37
N PRO A 44 -52.19 14.44 -6.38
CA PRO A 44 -52.07 15.14 -7.67
C PRO A 44 -52.01 16.68 -7.55
N ASP A 45 -52.56 17.24 -6.47
CA ASP A 45 -52.59 18.69 -6.26
C ASP A 45 -51.25 19.27 -5.74
N ALA A 46 -50.34 18.44 -5.23
CA ALA A 46 -49.01 18.89 -4.78
C ALA A 46 -47.98 19.04 -5.93
N MET A 47 -48.35 18.63 -7.15
CA MET A 47 -47.43 18.58 -8.30
C MET A 47 -47.09 19.99 -8.83
N ILE A 48 -48.07 20.90 -8.87
CA ILE A 48 -47.93 22.23 -9.51
C ILE A 48 -47.12 23.21 -8.64
N LEU A 49 -47.27 23.14 -7.32
CA LEU A 49 -46.52 23.99 -6.36
C LEU A 49 -45.07 23.53 -6.18
N ARG A 50 -44.81 22.25 -6.43
CA ARG A 50 -43.48 21.64 -6.36
C ARG A 50 -42.65 21.95 -7.60
N GLU A 51 -43.27 22.03 -8.78
CA GLU A 51 -42.59 22.34 -10.05
C GLU A 51 -42.06 23.79 -10.12
N THR A 52 -42.69 24.72 -9.40
CA THR A 52 -42.30 26.14 -9.37
C THR A 52 -41.32 26.50 -8.25
N MET A 53 -41.28 25.74 -7.15
CA MET A 53 -40.26 25.93 -6.09
C MET A 53 -39.00 25.08 -6.30
N LEU A 54 -39.02 24.06 -7.16
CA LEU A 54 -37.87 23.19 -7.39
C LEU A 54 -36.98 23.59 -8.57
N SER A 55 -37.32 24.62 -9.37
CA SER A 55 -36.48 24.98 -10.53
C SER A 55 -35.18 25.70 -10.18
N GLU A 56 -34.97 26.11 -8.93
CA GLU A 56 -33.76 26.86 -8.51
C GLU A 56 -32.89 26.12 -7.46
N ASP A 57 -33.45 25.20 -6.67
CA ASP A 57 -32.73 24.50 -5.59
C ASP A 57 -32.75 22.95 -5.71
N ALA A 58 -33.36 22.36 -6.75
CA ALA A 58 -33.59 20.92 -6.85
C ALA A 58 -32.68 20.13 -7.79
N GLU A 59 -31.50 20.65 -8.12
CA GLU A 59 -30.34 19.77 -8.36
C GLU A 59 -29.73 19.35 -7.01
N ALA A 60 -30.57 18.81 -6.11
CA ALA A 60 -30.09 18.02 -4.99
C ALA A 60 -29.55 16.72 -5.59
N GLY A 61 -28.34 16.82 -6.16
CA GLY A 61 -27.63 15.74 -6.81
C GLY A 61 -27.65 14.52 -5.91
N VAL A 62 -27.92 13.35 -6.51
CA VAL A 62 -27.90 12.08 -5.80
C VAL A 62 -26.58 12.01 -5.03
N PRO A 63 -26.61 11.91 -3.68
CA PRO A 63 -25.41 11.98 -2.86
C PRO A 63 -24.43 10.92 -3.34
N LEU A 64 -23.32 11.38 -3.92
CA LEU A 64 -22.37 10.53 -4.59
C LEU A 64 -21.45 9.94 -3.52
N ALA A 65 -21.92 8.87 -2.87
CA ALA A 65 -21.19 8.20 -1.83
C ALA A 65 -19.93 7.50 -2.41
N LEU A 66 -18.83 8.25 -2.55
CA LEU A 66 -17.56 7.75 -3.11
C LEU A 66 -17.05 6.50 -2.37
N SER A 67 -17.29 6.39 -1.07
CA SER A 67 -16.96 5.18 -0.31
C SER A 67 -17.73 3.95 -0.78
N GLU A 68 -19.00 4.10 -1.19
CA GLU A 68 -19.78 2.99 -1.75
C GLU A 68 -19.23 2.51 -3.09
N LEU A 69 -18.65 3.40 -3.89
CA LEU A 69 -18.05 3.04 -5.17
C LEU A 69 -16.93 2.00 -5.02
N PHE A 70 -16.12 2.13 -3.97
CA PHE A 70 -15.02 1.23 -3.70
C PHE A 70 -15.40 0.03 -2.83
N LEU A 71 -16.35 0.21 -1.91
CA LEU A 71 -16.80 -0.85 -1.03
C LEU A 71 -17.79 -1.79 -1.71
N LYS A 72 -18.61 -1.28 -2.64
CA LYS A 72 -19.57 -2.05 -3.45
C LYS A 72 -19.26 -1.83 -4.92
N PRO A 73 -18.24 -2.51 -5.46
CA PRO A 73 -17.83 -2.35 -6.85
C PRO A 73 -19.01 -2.63 -7.78
N ARG A 74 -19.57 -1.58 -8.39
CA ARG A 74 -20.63 -1.67 -9.40
C ARG A 74 -19.98 -1.72 -10.77
N GLY A 75 -20.09 -2.88 -11.44
CA GLY A 75 -19.56 -3.08 -12.78
C GLY A 75 -18.16 -3.71 -12.83
N PRO A 76 -17.76 -4.22 -14.01
CA PRO A 76 -16.58 -5.08 -14.17
C PRO A 76 -15.27 -4.37 -13.85
N ILE A 77 -15.22 -3.05 -14.05
CA ILE A 77 -14.02 -2.24 -13.81
C ILE A 77 -13.68 -2.27 -12.32
N PHE A 78 -14.60 -1.85 -11.43
CA PHE A 78 -14.36 -1.84 -9.99
C PHE A 78 -14.10 -3.23 -9.40
N TRP A 79 -14.69 -4.28 -9.98
CA TRP A 79 -14.34 -5.66 -9.61
C TRP A 79 -12.89 -6.00 -9.97
N SER A 80 -12.42 -5.59 -11.15
CA SER A 80 -11.02 -5.78 -11.54
C SER A 80 -10.05 -5.07 -10.58
N PHE A 81 -10.43 -3.89 -10.07
CA PHE A 81 -9.67 -3.17 -9.04
C PHE A 81 -9.51 -3.98 -7.77
N ALA A 82 -10.62 -4.45 -7.19
CA ALA A 82 -10.60 -5.23 -5.97
C ALA A 82 -9.80 -6.52 -6.15
N LEU A 83 -10.00 -7.23 -7.27
CA LEU A 83 -9.28 -8.47 -7.58
C LEU A 83 -7.77 -8.26 -7.71
N VAL A 84 -7.32 -7.18 -8.37
CA VAL A 84 -5.89 -6.87 -8.49
C VAL A 84 -5.29 -6.56 -7.11
N ALA A 85 -5.99 -5.80 -6.26
CA ALA A 85 -5.52 -5.50 -4.91
C ALA A 85 -5.41 -6.79 -4.06
N TRP A 86 -6.41 -7.67 -4.13
CA TRP A 86 -6.39 -8.97 -3.43
C TRP A 86 -5.30 -9.90 -3.96
N ALA A 87 -5.12 -9.97 -5.28
CA ALA A 87 -4.06 -10.77 -5.89
C ALA A 87 -2.67 -10.24 -5.52
N ALA A 88 -2.48 -8.93 -5.47
CA ALA A 88 -1.24 -8.32 -5.00
C ALA A 88 -0.99 -8.68 -3.53
N ALA A 89 -1.99 -8.52 -2.66
CA ALA A 89 -1.90 -8.93 -1.26
C ALA A 89 -1.48 -10.41 -1.14
N LEU A 90 -2.15 -11.30 -1.85
CA LEU A 90 -1.85 -12.73 -1.87
C LEU A 90 -0.43 -13.02 -2.37
N ALA A 91 -0.02 -12.40 -3.48
CA ALA A 91 1.32 -12.56 -4.04
C ALA A 91 2.41 -12.09 -3.06
N TYR A 92 2.19 -10.99 -2.34
CA TYR A 92 3.09 -10.54 -1.28
C TYR A 92 3.28 -11.61 -0.21
N PHE A 93 2.17 -12.15 0.30
CA PHE A 93 2.20 -13.17 1.35
C PHE A 93 2.81 -14.49 0.89
N LEU A 94 2.51 -14.94 -0.33
CA LEU A 94 3.11 -16.15 -0.91
C LEU A 94 4.61 -15.98 -1.14
N HIS A 95 5.05 -14.81 -1.62
CA HIS A 95 6.46 -14.54 -1.83
C HIS A 95 7.23 -14.48 -0.51
N PHE A 96 6.65 -13.82 0.50
CA PHE A 96 7.22 -13.75 1.84
C PHE A 96 7.27 -15.14 2.52
N GLY A 97 6.22 -15.94 2.38
CA GLY A 97 6.17 -17.31 2.86
C GLY A 97 7.16 -18.24 2.18
N GLY A 98 7.38 -18.08 0.87
CA GLY A 98 8.36 -18.87 0.11
C GLY A 98 9.81 -18.56 0.49
N TRP A 99 10.11 -17.33 0.92
CA TRP A 99 11.43 -16.96 1.42
C TRP A 99 11.75 -17.65 2.75
N ILE A 100 10.75 -17.82 3.64
CA ILE A 100 10.90 -18.48 4.94
C ILE A 100 11.23 -19.97 4.80
N SER A 101 10.73 -20.61 3.74
CA SER A 101 10.93 -22.06 3.52
C SER A 101 12.23 -22.42 2.81
N ARG A 102 13.01 -21.43 2.33
CA ARG A 102 14.32 -21.74 1.77
C ARG A 102 15.25 -22.09 2.92
N PRO A 103 15.74 -23.34 3.03
CA PRO A 103 16.76 -23.65 4.01
C PRO A 103 17.90 -22.65 3.81
N ALA A 104 18.34 -22.01 4.89
CA ALA A 104 19.50 -21.13 4.84
C ALA A 104 20.59 -21.88 4.06
N PRO A 105 21.20 -21.28 3.02
CA PRO A 105 22.26 -21.94 2.27
C PRO A 105 23.24 -22.49 3.28
N GLN A 106 23.27 -23.81 3.37
CA GLN A 106 23.90 -24.51 4.49
C GLN A 106 25.36 -24.08 4.46
N ALA A 107 25.91 -23.62 5.59
CA ALA A 107 27.28 -23.08 5.62
C ALA A 107 28.32 -24.08 5.06
N SER A 108 27.96 -25.37 4.98
CA SER A 108 28.70 -26.42 4.28
C SER A 108 28.88 -26.15 2.77
N ASP A 109 27.90 -25.57 2.07
CA ASP A 109 28.02 -25.23 0.65
C ASP A 109 28.90 -23.99 0.43
N ALA A 110 28.92 -23.06 1.39
CA ALA A 110 29.81 -21.90 1.37
C ALA A 110 31.26 -22.27 1.74
N ALA A 111 31.45 -23.32 2.54
CA ALA A 111 32.77 -23.91 2.78
C ALA A 111 33.22 -24.74 1.57
N ALA A 112 32.33 -25.52 0.94
CA ALA A 112 32.62 -26.29 -0.27
C ALA A 112 32.89 -25.41 -1.50
N ARG A 113 32.31 -24.21 -1.59
CA ARG A 113 32.67 -23.21 -2.61
C ARG A 113 33.94 -22.42 -2.30
N ARG A 114 34.50 -22.58 -1.10
CA ARG A 114 35.81 -22.00 -0.76
C ARG A 114 36.96 -22.94 -1.11
N ASP A 115 36.63 -24.16 -1.52
CA ASP A 115 37.52 -25.07 -2.25
C ASP A 115 37.59 -24.60 -3.72
N TRP A 116 38.06 -23.36 -3.90
CA TRP A 116 38.55 -22.93 -5.20
C TRP A 116 39.81 -23.76 -5.47
N PRO A 117 39.89 -24.46 -6.61
CA PRO A 117 41.10 -25.18 -6.97
C PRO A 117 42.25 -24.19 -6.98
N ASP A 118 43.36 -24.65 -6.40
CA ASP A 118 44.63 -23.95 -6.31
C ASP A 118 44.92 -23.13 -7.57
N GLU A 119 45.39 -21.92 -7.29
CA GLU A 119 45.98 -20.96 -8.21
C GLU A 119 47.06 -21.63 -9.08
N ASP A 120 46.68 -22.17 -10.24
CA ASP A 120 47.63 -22.54 -11.29
C ASP A 120 47.91 -21.37 -12.28
N TRP A 121 47.37 -20.18 -11.98
CA TRP A 121 47.52 -18.98 -12.81
C TRP A 121 48.52 -17.94 -12.27
N ILE A 122 49.17 -18.18 -11.12
CA ILE A 122 50.32 -17.38 -10.65
C ILE A 122 51.62 -18.14 -10.91
N ARG A 123 51.88 -18.40 -12.20
CA ARG A 123 53.23 -18.65 -12.70
C ARG A 123 53.54 -17.62 -13.78
N THR A 124 53.44 -16.35 -13.41
CA THR A 124 54.16 -15.29 -14.09
C THR A 124 55.42 -15.04 -13.29
N ASP A 125 56.57 -15.26 -13.94
CA ASP A 125 57.89 -15.12 -13.35
C ASP A 125 58.05 -13.74 -12.69
N PRO A 126 58.60 -13.68 -11.47
CA PRO A 126 58.88 -12.40 -10.83
C PRO A 126 59.94 -11.65 -11.66
N PRO A 127 59.75 -10.35 -11.97
CA PRO A 127 60.86 -9.53 -12.45
C PRO A 127 61.91 -9.47 -11.34
N GLU A 128 63.16 -9.78 -11.72
CA GLU A 128 64.35 -9.71 -10.88
C GLU A 128 64.33 -8.48 -9.96
N ARG A 129 64.11 -8.72 -8.65
CA ARG A 129 64.39 -7.71 -7.63
C ARG A 129 65.89 -7.69 -7.39
N THR A 130 66.52 -6.69 -7.96
CA THR A 130 67.83 -6.20 -7.60
C THR A 130 67.93 -6.01 -6.09
N ALA A 131 68.97 -6.61 -5.52
CA ALA A 131 69.33 -6.54 -4.13
C ALA A 131 69.65 -5.11 -3.69
N LEU A 132 68.78 -4.49 -2.90
CA LEU A 132 69.17 -3.38 -2.03
C LEU A 132 68.14 -3.15 -0.93
N GLY A 133 68.59 -3.22 0.33
CA GLY A 133 67.88 -2.64 1.46
C GLY A 133 67.35 -3.64 2.48
N ASP A 134 68.27 -4.38 3.08
CA ASP A 134 68.09 -5.05 4.36
C ASP A 134 67.86 -3.99 5.48
N HIS A 135 67.09 -4.37 6.50
CA HIS A 135 66.87 -3.67 7.78
C HIS A 135 65.80 -2.57 7.89
N ILE A 136 64.50 -2.91 7.79
CA ILE A 136 63.44 -2.21 8.56
C ILE A 136 62.43 -3.26 9.08
N GLY A 137 62.04 -3.15 10.35
CA GLY A 137 61.46 -4.21 11.17
C GLY A 137 60.12 -4.79 10.69
N PHE A 138 60.10 -6.12 10.54
CA PHE A 138 58.96 -6.91 10.08
C PHE A 138 58.07 -7.49 11.20
N ALA A 139 58.29 -7.15 12.48
CA ALA A 139 57.60 -7.80 13.60
C ALA A 139 56.21 -7.21 13.94
N GLN A 140 55.72 -6.18 13.23
CA GLN A 140 54.47 -5.47 13.58
C GLN A 140 53.33 -5.61 12.54
N ILE A 141 53.58 -6.22 11.38
CA ILE A 141 52.60 -6.31 10.28
C ILE A 141 51.67 -7.54 10.44
N ASP A 142 52.10 -8.58 11.17
CA ASP A 142 51.30 -9.81 11.34
C ASP A 142 50.12 -9.64 12.32
N ASP A 143 50.16 -8.64 13.21
CA ASP A 143 49.08 -8.36 14.17
C ASP A 143 47.91 -7.58 13.55
N GLU A 144 48.16 -6.70 12.56
CA GLU A 144 47.07 -6.02 11.85
C GLU A 144 46.34 -6.95 10.88
N ALA A 145 47.06 -7.84 10.19
CA ALA A 145 46.44 -8.81 9.29
C ALA A 145 45.59 -9.84 10.06
N SER A 146 46.04 -10.25 11.25
CA SER A 146 45.28 -11.17 12.11
C SER A 146 44.12 -10.49 12.87
N MET A 147 44.23 -9.20 13.21
CA MET A 147 43.08 -8.42 13.68
C MET A 147 42.08 -8.10 12.56
N ALA A 148 42.53 -7.87 11.33
CA ALA A 148 41.66 -7.75 10.16
C ALA A 148 40.94 -9.08 9.86
N ALA A 149 41.64 -10.21 9.94
CA ALA A 149 41.06 -11.54 9.77
C ALA A 149 40.09 -11.94 10.92
N ARG A 150 40.35 -11.51 12.17
CA ARG A 150 39.40 -11.72 13.29
C ARG A 150 38.16 -10.82 13.21
N ARG A 151 38.25 -9.61 12.62
CA ARG A 151 37.05 -8.78 12.34
C ARG A 151 36.17 -9.38 11.24
N VAL A 152 36.74 -10.17 10.33
CA VAL A 152 36.00 -10.89 9.29
C VAL A 152 35.36 -12.19 9.81
N SER A 153 35.81 -12.72 10.94
CA SER A 153 35.41 -14.04 11.45
C SER A 153 34.43 -14.00 12.63
N ALA A 154 33.90 -12.84 13.02
CA ALA A 154 32.79 -12.82 13.97
C ALA A 154 31.54 -13.37 13.26
N PRO A 155 31.12 -14.63 13.50
CA PRO A 155 29.91 -15.18 12.93
C PRO A 155 28.78 -14.70 13.82
N HIS A 156 28.51 -13.39 13.79
CA HIS A 156 27.24 -12.87 14.28
C HIS A 156 26.23 -12.99 13.14
N SER A 157 25.97 -14.24 12.77
CA SER A 157 24.62 -14.67 12.42
C SER A 157 23.77 -14.54 13.69
N SER A 158 23.52 -13.30 14.13
CA SER A 158 22.29 -13.00 14.86
C SER A 158 21.20 -13.26 13.84
N GLU A 159 20.84 -14.55 13.78
CA GLU A 159 19.70 -15.12 13.14
C GLU A 159 18.62 -14.05 13.13
N GLN A 160 18.29 -13.60 11.91
CA GLN A 160 17.33 -12.55 11.64
C GLN A 160 16.09 -12.75 12.51
N ASP A 161 16.11 -12.09 13.67
CA ASP A 161 14.94 -11.77 14.44
C ASP A 161 14.17 -10.82 13.53
N VAL A 162 13.36 -11.43 12.67
CA VAL A 162 12.31 -10.78 11.91
C VAL A 162 11.60 -9.93 12.93
N ARG A 163 11.85 -8.61 12.89
CA ARG A 163 11.52 -7.71 13.99
C ARG A 163 10.04 -7.92 14.26
N PRO A 164 9.64 -8.47 15.43
CA PRO A 164 8.25 -8.82 15.68
C PRO A 164 7.32 -7.64 15.37
N LEU A 165 7.79 -6.43 15.65
CA LEU A 165 7.15 -5.14 15.40
C LEU A 165 6.67 -4.94 13.95
N GLU A 166 7.43 -5.39 12.94
CA GLU A 166 7.03 -5.24 11.53
C GLU A 166 5.92 -6.22 11.13
N SER A 167 5.96 -7.44 11.68
CA SER A 167 4.87 -8.40 11.51
C SER A 167 3.60 -7.93 12.22
N TRP A 168 3.75 -7.34 13.42
CA TRP A 168 2.62 -6.79 14.18
C TRP A 168 1.98 -5.59 13.48
N SER A 169 2.74 -4.67 12.88
CA SER A 169 2.15 -3.52 12.16
C SER A 169 1.32 -3.98 10.96
N LEU A 170 1.81 -4.95 10.19
CA LEU A 170 1.05 -5.54 9.08
C LEU A 170 -0.22 -6.26 9.55
N LEU A 171 -0.15 -7.02 10.65
CA LEU A 171 -1.33 -7.67 11.25
C LEU A 171 -2.37 -6.65 11.69
N ILE A 172 -1.96 -5.58 12.39
CA ILE A 172 -2.86 -4.51 12.82
C ILE A 172 -3.50 -3.82 11.62
N GLY A 173 -2.71 -3.54 10.57
CA GLY A 173 -3.21 -2.93 9.35
C GLY A 173 -4.24 -3.79 8.63
N LEU A 174 -4.00 -5.10 8.50
CA LEU A 174 -4.94 -6.05 7.91
C LEU A 174 -6.20 -6.24 8.75
N ALA A 175 -6.06 -6.30 10.08
CA ALA A 175 -7.20 -6.38 10.98
C ALA A 175 -8.08 -5.13 10.86
N ALA A 176 -7.47 -3.94 10.87
CA ALA A 176 -8.18 -2.68 10.65
C ALA A 176 -8.86 -2.67 9.27
N ALA A 177 -8.15 -3.12 8.22
CA ALA A 177 -8.65 -3.25 6.86
C ALA A 177 -9.89 -4.16 6.75
N ALA A 178 -9.93 -5.24 7.53
CA ALA A 178 -11.05 -6.19 7.54
C ALA A 178 -12.27 -5.65 8.32
N VAL A 179 -12.05 -4.85 9.37
CA VAL A 179 -13.10 -4.40 10.29
C VAL A 179 -13.77 -3.10 9.84
N TRP A 180 -13.01 -2.14 9.28
CA TRP A 180 -13.53 -0.80 9.01
C TRP A 180 -14.78 -0.75 8.10
N PRO A 181 -14.96 -1.59 7.05
CA PRO A 181 -16.12 -1.49 6.17
C PRO A 181 -17.44 -1.79 6.89
N TRP A 182 -17.39 -2.61 7.94
CA TRP A 182 -18.55 -2.98 8.74
C TRP A 182 -18.93 -1.93 9.76
N VAL A 183 -17.93 -1.20 10.27
CA VAL A 183 -18.14 -0.14 11.27
C VAL A 183 -18.60 1.15 10.60
N PHE A 184 -18.15 1.41 9.37
CA PHE A 184 -18.37 2.66 8.66
C PHE A 184 -19.85 3.05 8.47
N PRO A 185 -20.78 2.14 8.11
CA PRO A 185 -22.20 2.48 7.96
C PRO A 185 -22.87 2.97 9.24
N GLY A 186 -22.48 2.44 10.41
CA GLY A 186 -23.07 2.81 11.70
C GLY A 186 -22.32 3.92 12.43
N HIS A 187 -21.00 4.02 12.24
CA HIS A 187 -20.13 4.96 12.95
C HIS A 187 -19.05 5.50 12.01
N ALA A 188 -19.39 6.51 11.20
CA ALA A 188 -18.52 7.05 10.15
C ALA A 188 -17.14 7.49 10.68
N VAL A 189 -17.11 8.21 11.80
CA VAL A 189 -15.86 8.65 12.47
C VAL A 189 -14.97 7.47 12.85
N VAL A 190 -15.54 6.43 13.47
CA VAL A 190 -14.78 5.25 13.91
C VAL A 190 -14.28 4.47 12.70
N GLY A 191 -15.11 4.31 11.67
CA GLY A 191 -14.71 3.67 10.41
C GLY A 191 -13.57 4.43 9.70
N PHE A 192 -13.62 5.76 9.68
CA PHE A 192 -12.54 6.60 9.15
C PHE A 192 -11.24 6.45 9.95
N LEU A 193 -11.31 6.45 11.30
CA LEU A 193 -10.14 6.23 12.14
C LEU A 193 -9.50 4.86 11.90
N LEU A 194 -10.30 3.81 11.69
CA LEU A 194 -9.80 2.48 11.33
C LEU A 194 -9.15 2.46 9.94
N ALA A 195 -9.73 3.16 8.96
CA ALA A 195 -9.12 3.31 7.63
C ALA A 195 -7.79 4.06 7.69
N ALA A 196 -7.72 5.15 8.47
CA ALA A 196 -6.49 5.90 8.71
C ALA A 196 -5.44 5.06 9.44
N LEU A 197 -5.85 4.22 10.41
CA LEU A 197 -4.97 3.28 11.10
C LEU A 197 -4.41 2.22 10.14
N MET A 198 -5.24 1.67 9.26
CA MET A 198 -4.81 0.77 8.18
C MET A 198 -3.75 1.45 7.30
N LEU A 199 -4.01 2.68 6.84
CA LEU A 199 -3.04 3.43 6.02
C LEU A 199 -1.73 3.68 6.78
N ALA A 200 -1.80 4.16 8.03
CA ALA A 200 -0.62 4.49 8.82
C ALA A 200 0.26 3.26 9.09
N THR A 201 -0.35 2.12 9.37
CA THR A 201 0.39 0.86 9.63
C THR A 201 1.00 0.28 8.36
N LEU A 202 0.28 0.27 7.24
CA LEU A 202 0.82 -0.16 5.94
C LEU A 202 1.91 0.77 5.44
N LEU A 203 1.73 2.09 5.58
CA LEU A 203 2.74 3.07 5.19
C LEU A 203 3.96 3.01 6.11
N GLY A 204 3.76 2.80 7.42
CA GLY A 204 4.84 2.56 8.37
C GLY A 204 5.66 1.33 8.02
N ALA A 205 5.00 0.24 7.62
CA ALA A 205 5.68 -0.95 7.09
C ALA A 205 6.39 -0.68 5.75
N ALA A 206 5.83 0.17 4.89
CA ALA A 206 6.44 0.55 3.61
C ALA A 206 7.71 1.39 3.79
N LEU A 207 7.69 2.29 4.76
CA LEU A 207 8.75 3.24 5.06
C LEU A 207 9.82 2.66 6.00
N ALA A 208 9.55 1.52 6.65
CA ALA A 208 10.53 0.83 7.47
C ALA A 208 11.70 0.37 6.60
N ARG A 209 12.75 1.21 6.51
CA ARG A 209 13.96 0.88 5.77
C ARG A 209 14.68 -0.28 6.46
N PRO A 210 14.97 -1.38 5.77
CA PRO A 210 15.86 -2.39 6.29
C PRO A 210 17.21 -1.73 6.58
N SER A 211 17.68 -1.79 7.83
CA SER A 211 18.96 -1.19 8.24
C SER A 211 20.18 -1.97 7.73
N GLY A 212 20.04 -2.72 6.64
CA GLY A 212 21.05 -3.62 6.11
C GLY A 212 21.82 -3.01 4.94
N PRO A 213 23.07 -3.48 4.70
CA PRO A 213 23.93 -3.00 3.61
C PRO A 213 23.49 -3.46 2.21
N VAL A 214 22.50 -4.36 2.12
CA VAL A 214 21.94 -4.79 0.84
C VAL A 214 20.88 -3.78 0.42
N PRO A 215 20.95 -3.19 -0.79
CA PRO A 215 19.92 -2.29 -1.29
C PRO A 215 18.57 -3.01 -1.23
N ALA A 216 17.75 -2.61 -0.27
CA ALA A 216 16.44 -3.17 -0.09
C ALA A 216 15.64 -2.87 -1.35
N ARG A 217 15.36 -3.89 -2.16
CA ARG A 217 14.25 -3.83 -3.10
C ARG A 217 13.02 -3.60 -2.26
N THR A 218 12.57 -2.35 -2.16
CA THR A 218 11.26 -2.01 -1.61
C THR A 218 10.25 -2.88 -2.33
N SER A 219 9.52 -3.69 -1.57
CA SER A 219 8.57 -4.64 -2.15
C SER A 219 7.48 -3.85 -2.86
N THR A 220 7.49 -3.88 -4.20
CA THR A 220 6.49 -3.23 -5.08
C THR A 220 5.08 -3.49 -4.58
N THR A 221 4.84 -4.68 -4.04
CA THR A 221 3.54 -5.12 -3.53
C THR A 221 3.08 -4.36 -2.30
N LEU A 222 3.99 -4.00 -1.40
CA LEU A 222 3.66 -3.21 -0.22
C LEU A 222 3.31 -1.77 -0.63
N GLY A 223 4.00 -1.24 -1.64
CA GLY A 223 3.62 0.02 -2.28
C GLY A 223 2.19 -0.01 -2.86
N ILE A 224 1.82 -1.09 -3.55
CA ILE A 224 0.45 -1.29 -4.07
C ILE A 224 -0.58 -1.27 -2.94
N LEU A 225 -0.34 -2.01 -1.85
CA LEU A 225 -1.26 -2.06 -0.71
C LEU A 225 -1.41 -0.70 -0.02
N ALA A 226 -0.30 0.03 0.17
CA ALA A 226 -0.33 1.36 0.75
C ALA A 226 -1.08 2.36 -0.16
N GLY A 227 -0.89 2.27 -1.48
CA GLY A 227 -1.62 3.09 -2.45
C GLY A 227 -3.12 2.82 -2.42
N TRP A 228 -3.50 1.54 -2.32
CA TRP A 228 -4.91 1.15 -2.18
C TRP A 228 -5.53 1.68 -0.89
N ALA A 229 -4.84 1.50 0.24
CA ALA A 229 -5.27 2.01 1.54
C ALA A 229 -5.44 3.53 1.54
N MET A 230 -4.58 4.25 0.83
CA MET A 230 -4.65 5.70 0.67
C MET A 230 -5.94 6.12 -0.03
N VAL A 231 -6.24 5.52 -1.19
CA VAL A 231 -7.47 5.81 -1.95
C VAL A 231 -8.72 5.51 -1.12
N MET A 232 -8.74 4.38 -0.42
CA MET A 232 -9.84 4.01 0.48
C MET A 232 -10.01 5.00 1.63
N THR A 233 -8.91 5.45 2.25
CA THR A 233 -8.96 6.43 3.33
C THR A 233 -9.48 7.77 2.84
N CYS A 234 -9.08 8.21 1.64
CA CYS A 234 -9.61 9.43 1.03
C CYS A 234 -11.10 9.33 0.68
N ALA A 235 -11.55 8.17 0.18
CA ALA A 235 -12.98 7.94 -0.06
C ALA A 235 -13.79 7.96 1.23
N ALA A 236 -13.29 7.32 2.30
CA ALA A 236 -13.90 7.37 3.63
C ALA A 236 -13.92 8.80 4.19
N PHE A 237 -12.86 9.58 3.98
CA PHE A 237 -12.79 10.98 4.39
C PHE A 237 -13.83 11.85 3.66
N ALA A 238 -13.98 11.67 2.33
CA ALA A 238 -14.98 12.39 1.56
C ALA A 238 -16.40 12.16 2.11
N THR A 239 -16.75 10.90 2.38
CA THR A 239 -18.05 10.56 2.96
C THR A 239 -18.22 11.05 4.40
N LEU A 240 -17.13 11.14 5.19
CA LEU A 240 -17.19 11.73 6.52
C LEU A 240 -17.48 13.24 6.45
N LEU A 241 -16.83 13.97 5.53
CA LEU A 241 -17.12 15.39 5.32
C LEU A 241 -18.58 15.62 4.94
N GLU A 242 -19.10 14.85 4.00
CA GLU A 242 -20.50 14.93 3.56
C GLU A 242 -21.48 14.67 4.71
N ARG A 243 -21.27 13.59 5.48
CA ARG A 243 -22.20 13.16 6.53
C ARG A 243 -22.15 14.03 7.78
N ASP A 244 -20.96 14.35 8.27
CA ASP A 244 -20.79 14.97 9.59
C ASP A 244 -20.74 16.51 9.51
N LEU A 245 -20.21 17.06 8.41
CA LEU A 245 -20.15 18.52 8.21
C LEU A 245 -21.32 19.05 7.36
N GLY A 246 -22.14 18.17 6.76
CA GLY A 246 -23.26 18.57 5.90
C GLY A 246 -22.80 19.32 4.64
N THR A 247 -21.54 19.17 4.25
CA THR A 247 -20.99 19.82 3.06
C THR A 247 -21.55 19.18 1.79
N SER A 248 -21.70 19.96 0.72
CA SER A 248 -22.07 19.45 -0.61
C SER A 248 -21.12 18.31 -1.02
N GLY A 249 -21.69 17.21 -1.52
CA GLY A 249 -20.93 16.02 -1.92
C GLY A 249 -19.82 16.34 -2.93
N THR A 250 -20.07 17.24 -3.88
CA THR A 250 -19.05 17.72 -4.83
C THR A 250 -17.89 18.41 -4.10
N LEU A 251 -18.16 19.29 -3.14
CA LEU A 251 -17.11 19.98 -2.38
C LEU A 251 -16.31 18.99 -1.52
N SER A 252 -16.97 18.05 -0.83
CA SER A 252 -16.30 17.00 -0.06
C SER A 252 -15.38 16.15 -0.92
N ALA A 253 -15.86 15.74 -2.11
CA ALA A 253 -15.08 14.97 -3.08
C ALA A 253 -13.86 15.76 -3.56
N LEU A 254 -14.01 17.03 -3.93
CA LEU A 254 -12.91 17.89 -4.37
C LEU A 254 -11.85 18.05 -3.28
N VAL A 255 -12.25 18.30 -2.04
CA VAL A 255 -11.32 18.43 -0.91
C VAL A 255 -10.58 17.11 -0.67
N ALA A 256 -11.28 15.99 -0.68
CA ALA A 256 -10.67 14.68 -0.51
C ALA A 256 -9.70 14.32 -1.64
N LEU A 257 -10.04 14.61 -2.90
CA LEU A 257 -9.17 14.40 -4.06
C LEU A 257 -7.91 15.28 -3.99
N LEU A 258 -8.06 16.54 -3.57
CA LEU A 258 -6.93 17.45 -3.39
C LEU A 258 -5.97 16.94 -2.30
N ILE A 259 -6.50 16.55 -1.14
CA ILE A 259 -5.71 15.96 -0.05
C ILE A 259 -5.04 14.67 -0.52
N CYS A 260 -5.76 13.81 -1.25
CA CYS A 260 -5.24 12.58 -1.82
C CYS A 260 -4.03 12.85 -2.73
N ALA A 261 -4.14 13.82 -3.64
CA ALA A 261 -3.09 14.20 -4.57
C ALA A 261 -1.84 14.73 -3.84
N VAL A 262 -2.03 15.67 -2.91
CA VAL A 262 -0.93 16.27 -2.13
C VAL A 262 -0.23 15.23 -1.26
N ALA A 263 -0.99 14.41 -0.54
CA ALA A 263 -0.43 13.38 0.31
C ALA A 263 0.26 12.28 -0.51
N SER A 264 -0.29 11.88 -1.66
CA SER A 264 0.36 10.93 -2.57
C SER A 264 1.70 11.47 -3.08
N ALA A 265 1.78 12.73 -3.50
CA ALA A 265 3.03 13.33 -3.93
C ALA A 265 4.06 13.41 -2.79
N ASN A 266 3.62 13.79 -1.58
CA ASN A 266 4.49 13.84 -0.41
C ASN A 266 5.05 12.45 -0.06
N ILE A 267 4.20 11.42 -0.07
CA ILE A 267 4.58 10.03 0.19
C ILE A 267 5.58 9.51 -0.87
N GLN A 268 5.38 9.85 -2.15
CA GLN A 268 6.31 9.47 -3.22
C GLN A 268 7.72 10.04 -3.02
N LEU A 269 7.83 11.28 -2.52
CA LEU A 269 9.13 11.90 -2.21
C LEU A 269 9.88 11.15 -1.10
N HIS A 270 9.17 10.49 -0.18
CA HIS A 270 9.78 9.78 0.95
C HIS A 270 10.13 8.31 0.66
N LEU A 271 9.36 7.64 -0.21
CA LEU A 271 9.49 6.21 -0.50
C LEU A 271 10.63 5.85 -1.49
N GLY A 272 11.15 6.80 -2.27
CA GLY A 272 12.33 6.57 -3.11
C GLY A 272 12.11 5.62 -4.30
N SER A 273 11.15 5.93 -5.18
CA SER A 273 10.71 5.15 -6.36
C SER A 273 9.74 3.98 -6.09
N PRO A 274 8.60 4.20 -5.41
CA PRO A 274 7.57 3.16 -5.29
C PRO A 274 6.65 3.18 -6.52
N PHE A 275 7.12 2.68 -7.68
CA PHE A 275 6.29 2.58 -8.88
C PHE A 275 4.91 1.94 -8.60
N GLY A 276 4.87 0.91 -7.75
CA GLY A 276 3.64 0.24 -7.32
C GLY A 276 2.65 1.16 -6.58
N PHE A 277 3.13 2.04 -5.69
CA PHE A 277 2.25 2.97 -4.96
C PHE A 277 1.59 3.97 -5.91
N SER A 278 2.40 4.63 -6.75
CA SER A 278 1.89 5.64 -7.68
C SER A 278 0.93 5.02 -8.70
N ALA A 279 1.28 3.85 -9.25
CA ALA A 279 0.41 3.12 -10.17
C ALA A 279 -0.96 2.82 -9.54
N THR A 280 -1.00 2.34 -8.29
CA THR A 280 -2.27 2.05 -7.62
C THR A 280 -3.09 3.30 -7.32
N VAL A 281 -2.47 4.40 -6.92
CA VAL A 281 -3.19 5.67 -6.70
C VAL A 281 -3.75 6.22 -8.00
N ILE A 282 -2.95 6.26 -9.07
CA ILE A 282 -3.39 6.70 -10.41
C ILE A 282 -4.56 5.85 -10.89
N TRP A 283 -4.42 4.52 -10.75
CA TRP A 283 -5.48 3.58 -11.08
C TRP A 283 -6.74 3.91 -10.29
N GLY A 284 -6.66 4.07 -8.96
CA GLY A 284 -7.82 4.38 -8.11
C GLY A 284 -8.52 5.69 -8.49
N LEU A 285 -7.75 6.73 -8.77
CA LEU A 285 -8.27 8.02 -9.24
C LEU A 285 -8.93 7.91 -10.63
N PHE A 286 -8.39 7.05 -11.51
CA PHE A 286 -8.99 6.78 -12.82
C PHE A 286 -10.35 6.09 -12.68
N GLY A 287 -10.50 5.17 -11.72
CA GLY A 287 -11.79 4.60 -11.37
C GLY A 287 -12.81 5.65 -10.93
N ILE A 288 -12.41 6.59 -10.05
CA ILE A 288 -13.28 7.71 -9.62
C ILE A 288 -13.68 8.57 -10.81
N ALA A 289 -12.72 8.92 -11.68
CA ALA A 289 -13.00 9.71 -12.87
C ALA A 289 -14.06 9.04 -13.74
N LEU A 290 -13.86 7.77 -14.11
CA LEU A 290 -14.82 7.03 -14.95
C LEU A 290 -16.23 6.94 -14.35
N ALA A 291 -16.33 6.67 -13.04
CA ALA A 291 -17.64 6.60 -12.39
C ALA A 291 -18.38 7.93 -12.33
N THR A 292 -17.65 9.04 -12.33
CA THR A 292 -18.22 10.38 -12.20
C THR A 292 -18.43 11.08 -13.53
N MET A 293 -17.88 10.57 -14.63
CA MET A 293 -18.02 11.20 -15.96
C MET A 293 -19.47 11.39 -16.41
N GLU A 294 -20.37 10.49 -16.01
CA GLU A 294 -21.79 10.56 -16.39
C GLU A 294 -22.62 11.41 -15.41
N THR A 295 -22.17 11.55 -14.16
CA THR A 295 -22.95 12.16 -13.08
C THR A 295 -22.47 13.56 -12.68
N ASP A 296 -21.16 13.79 -12.67
CA ASP A 296 -20.53 15.04 -12.22
C ASP A 296 -19.18 15.24 -12.95
N ALA A 297 -19.21 16.06 -14.00
CA ALA A 297 -18.03 16.40 -14.78
C ALA A 297 -16.95 17.14 -13.96
N THR A 298 -17.34 17.85 -12.89
CA THR A 298 -16.41 18.57 -12.02
C THR A 298 -15.57 17.60 -11.19
N ILE A 299 -16.18 16.55 -10.62
CA ILE A 299 -15.41 15.52 -9.90
C ILE A 299 -14.50 14.75 -10.86
N ALA A 300 -14.99 14.41 -12.06
CA ALA A 300 -14.21 13.70 -13.07
C ALA A 300 -12.96 14.50 -13.51
N THR A 301 -13.13 15.80 -13.77
CA THR A 301 -12.00 16.69 -14.13
C THR A 301 -11.02 16.87 -12.98
N ALA A 302 -11.50 17.01 -11.74
CA ALA A 302 -10.63 17.08 -10.58
C ALA A 302 -9.81 15.80 -10.38
N ALA A 303 -10.41 14.63 -10.58
CA ALA A 303 -9.70 13.35 -10.55
C ALA A 303 -8.62 13.27 -11.64
N ALA A 304 -8.91 13.74 -12.87
CA ALA A 304 -7.92 13.81 -13.95
C ALA A 304 -6.74 14.76 -13.63
N LEU A 305 -7.02 15.91 -13.00
CA LEU A 305 -5.98 16.83 -12.52
C LEU A 305 -5.13 16.19 -11.42
N ALA A 306 -5.76 15.47 -10.49
CA ALA A 306 -5.06 14.73 -9.44
C ALA A 306 -4.12 13.66 -10.04
N ILE A 307 -4.58 12.90 -11.04
CA ILE A 307 -3.74 11.93 -11.77
C ILE A 307 -2.53 12.63 -12.41
N THR A 308 -2.76 13.75 -13.08
CA THR A 308 -1.69 14.53 -13.73
C THR A 308 -0.66 15.00 -12.69
N PHE A 309 -1.11 15.52 -11.55
CA PHE A 309 -0.24 15.96 -10.46
C PHE A 309 0.60 14.81 -9.88
N VAL A 310 -0.03 13.66 -9.61
CA VAL A 310 0.64 12.44 -9.12
C VAL A 310 1.66 11.92 -10.14
N GLY A 311 1.35 11.98 -11.44
CA GLY A 311 2.26 11.60 -12.52
C GLY A 311 3.48 12.52 -12.65
N VAL A 312 3.31 13.83 -12.49
CA VAL A 312 4.44 14.78 -12.47
C VAL A 312 5.36 14.52 -11.28
N ALA A 313 4.80 14.25 -10.10
CA ALA A 313 5.58 13.88 -8.92
C ALA A 313 6.40 12.61 -9.17
N LEU A 314 5.82 11.61 -9.85
CA LEU A 314 6.50 10.37 -10.21
C LEU A 314 7.71 10.62 -11.14
N VAL A 315 7.54 11.44 -12.18
CA VAL A 315 8.64 11.80 -13.09
C VAL A 315 9.77 12.47 -12.32
N ARG A 316 9.43 13.42 -11.43
CA ARG A 316 10.42 14.15 -10.65
C ARG A 316 11.23 13.26 -9.69
N VAL A 317 10.63 12.18 -9.17
CA VAL A 317 11.32 11.21 -8.31
C VAL A 317 12.20 10.25 -9.13
N SER A 318 11.90 10.09 -10.42
CA SER A 318 12.65 9.21 -11.32
C SER A 318 13.86 9.87 -12.00
N THR A 319 13.87 11.20 -12.11
CA THR A 319 14.95 12.01 -12.70
C THR A 319 15.95 12.47 -11.65
#